data_AF-A0A392QRB7-F1
#
_entry.id   AF-A0A392QRB7-F1
#
_cell.length_a   1.000
_cell.length_b   1.000
_cell.length_c   1.000
_cell.angle_alpha   90.00
_cell.angle_beta   90.00
_cell.angle_gamma   90.00
#
_symmetry.space_group_name_H-M   'P 1'
#
loop_
_entity.id
_entity.type
_entity.pdbx_description
1 polymer ?
#
loop_
_entity_poly.entity_id
_entity_poly.type
_entity_poly.pdbx_seq_one_letter_code
_entity_poly.pdbx_strand_id
1 'polypeptide(L)'
;MLSSHVVGTPGYIAPENAYDIMPGRMSDVYSYGVVLLELITRKKLLVPSINDEANEIHIVTWSRALMMETGKIENIVDPYLVSEFPNSIALAKQVTAVLSLALQCTEK
;
A
#
# COMPACT_ATOMS: atom_id res chain seq x y z
N MET A 1 2.20 20.80 -30.61
CA MET A 1 2.13 20.67 -29.14
C MET A 1 1.95 19.19 -28.83
N LEU A 2 2.96 18.53 -28.25
CA LEU A 2 2.82 17.18 -27.70
C LEU A 2 2.07 17.34 -26.37
N SER A 3 0.81 16.94 -26.34
CA SER A 3 0.02 16.93 -25.12
C SER A 3 0.35 15.64 -24.36
N SER A 4 1.30 15.73 -23.42
CA SER A 4 1.64 14.64 -22.50
C SER A 4 0.50 14.47 -21.49
N HIS A 5 -0.54 13.74 -21.90
CA HIS A 5 -1.54 13.25 -20.96
C HIS A 5 -0.91 12.11 -20.18
N VAL A 6 -0.62 12.35 -18.91
CA VAL A 6 -0.34 11.27 -17.96
C VAL A 6 -1.59 10.38 -17.94
N VAL A 7 -1.46 9.14 -18.42
CA VAL A 7 -2.57 8.17 -18.42
C VAL A 7 -2.46 7.34 -17.14
N GLY A 8 -3.39 7.55 -16.21
CA GLY A 8 -3.46 6.81 -14.95
C GLY A 8 -4.25 7.59 -13.89
N THR A 9 -4.69 6.91 -12.84
CA THR A 9 -5.34 7.56 -11.70
C THR A 9 -4.25 8.13 -10.77
N PRO A 10 -4.24 9.44 -10.49
CA PRO A 10 -3.25 10.04 -9.59
C PRO A 10 -3.13 9.29 -8.28
N GLY A 11 -1.89 8.97 -7.92
CA GLY A 11 -1.53 8.24 -6.70
C GLY A 11 -1.52 6.71 -6.84
N TYR A 12 -2.04 6.12 -7.92
CA TYR A 12 -1.80 4.70 -8.23
C TYR A 12 -0.57 4.50 -9.13
N ILE A 13 0.03 5.60 -9.59
CA ILE A 13 1.13 5.64 -10.54
C ILE A 13 2.44 5.52 -9.78
N ALA A 14 3.28 4.57 -10.19
CA ALA A 14 4.62 4.39 -9.66
C ALA A 14 5.48 5.66 -9.89
N PRO A 15 6.35 6.06 -8.95
CA PRO A 15 7.06 7.34 -8.98
C PRO A 15 7.96 7.53 -10.22
N GLU A 16 8.50 6.45 -10.78
CA GLU A 16 9.26 6.46 -12.03
C GLU A 16 8.41 6.85 -13.25
N ASN A 17 7.11 6.54 -13.23
CA ASN A 17 6.16 6.86 -14.29
C ASN A 17 5.48 8.23 -14.09
N ALA A 18 5.82 8.96 -13.02
CA ALA A 18 5.33 10.33 -12.84
C ALA A 18 5.91 11.31 -13.88
N TYR A 19 7.03 10.94 -14.51
CA TYR A 19 7.70 11.73 -15.55
C TYR A 19 7.95 10.98 -16.86
N ASP A 20 7.84 9.64 -16.87
CA ASP A 20 8.05 8.80 -18.07
C ASP A 20 6.73 8.14 -18.56
N ILE A 21 6.46 8.29 -19.86
CA ILE A 21 5.22 7.84 -20.53
C ILE A 21 5.33 6.35 -20.94
N MET A 22 5.79 5.47 -20.04
CA MET A 22 5.87 4.05 -20.36
C MET A 22 5.09 3.20 -19.36
N PRO A 23 3.84 2.81 -19.68
CA PRO A 23 3.16 1.74 -18.93
C PRO A 23 3.97 0.45 -19.08
N GLY A 24 4.81 0.17 -18.09
CA GLY A 24 5.63 -1.03 -17.99
C GLY A 24 5.02 -2.03 -17.01
N ARG A 25 5.36 -3.31 -17.17
CA ARG A 25 4.99 -4.39 -16.24
C ARG A 25 5.28 -4.06 -14.77
N MET A 26 6.31 -3.26 -14.49
CA MET A 26 6.63 -2.81 -13.14
C MET A 26 5.57 -1.86 -12.54
N SER A 27 4.96 -1.00 -13.37
CA SER A 27 3.86 -0.13 -12.92
C SER A 27 2.66 -0.95 -12.47
N ASP A 28 2.29 -1.98 -13.23
CA ASP A 28 1.17 -2.85 -12.89
C ASP A 28 1.44 -3.62 -11.59
N VAL A 29 2.67 -4.07 -11.38
CA VAL A 29 3.10 -4.72 -10.13
C VAL A 29 3.02 -3.74 -8.95
N TYR A 30 3.48 -2.50 -9.12
CA TYR A 30 3.38 -1.47 -8.09
C TYR A 30 1.92 -1.18 -7.72
N SER A 31 1.08 -0.90 -8.72
CA SER A 31 -0.34 -0.63 -8.51
C SER A 31 -1.06 -1.83 -7.87
N TYR A 32 -0.69 -3.06 -8.23
CA TYR A 32 -1.19 -4.26 -7.57
C TYR A 32 -0.83 -4.30 -6.07
N GLY A 33 0.41 -3.98 -5.72
CA GLY A 33 0.83 -3.86 -4.32
C GLY A 33 0.05 -2.80 -3.53
N VAL A 34 -0.24 -1.66 -4.16
CA VAL A 34 -1.10 -0.62 -3.56
C VAL A 34 -2.51 -1.16 -3.30
N VAL A 35 -3.12 -1.85 -4.26
CA VAL A 35 -4.46 -2.43 -4.10
C VAL A 35 -4.47 -3.49 -2.99
N LEU A 36 -3.43 -4.32 -2.90
CA LEU A 36 -3.31 -5.29 -1.80
C LEU A 36 -3.27 -4.60 -0.43
N LEU A 37 -2.57 -3.47 -0.30
CA LEU A 37 -2.57 -2.67 0.92
C LEU A 37 -3.96 -2.11 1.21
N GLU A 38 -4.65 -1.52 0.23
CA GLU A 38 -6.02 -1.01 0.44
C GLU A 38 -6.98 -2.11 0.90
N LEU A 39 -6.85 -3.32 0.36
CA LEU A 39 -7.67 -4.48 0.73
C LEU A 39 -7.44 -4.93 2.18
N ILE A 40 -6.18 -5.14 2.59
CA ILE A 40 -5.89 -5.71 3.92
C ILE A 40 -5.97 -4.68 5.05
N THR A 41 -5.84 -3.40 4.74
CA THR A 41 -5.92 -2.30 5.73
C THR A 41 -7.33 -1.70 5.82
N ARG A 42 -8.16 -1.90 4.80
CA ARG A 42 -9.44 -1.22 4.59
C ARG A 42 -9.32 0.31 4.60
N LYS A 43 -8.16 0.82 4.17
CA LYS A 43 -7.89 2.25 4.04
C LYS A 43 -7.87 2.66 2.56
N LYS A 44 -8.14 3.94 2.32
CA LYS A 44 -7.95 4.53 0.98
C LYS A 44 -6.45 4.76 0.74
N LEU A 45 -6.10 4.96 -0.52
CA LEU A 45 -4.77 5.36 -0.97
C LEU A 45 -4.08 6.45 -0.15
N LEU A 46 -4.84 7.48 0.23
CA LEU A 46 -4.38 8.56 1.09
C LEU A 46 -4.92 8.32 2.50
N VAL A 47 -4.01 8.34 3.47
CA VAL A 47 -4.30 8.07 4.88
C VAL A 47 -3.75 9.18 5.76
N PRO A 48 -4.40 9.53 6.88
CA PRO A 48 -3.85 10.49 7.82
C PRO A 48 -2.44 10.11 8.26
N SER A 49 -1.54 11.08 8.30
CA SER A 49 -0.18 10.89 8.79
C SER A 49 -0.18 10.52 10.26
N ILE A 50 0.76 9.65 10.67
CA ILE A 50 0.91 9.20 12.06
C ILE A 50 1.19 10.39 13.01
N ASN A 51 1.92 11.39 12.52
CA ASN A 51 2.38 12.54 13.32
C ASN A 51 1.57 13.82 13.10
N ASP A 52 0.65 13.83 12.14
CA ASP A 52 -0.12 15.01 11.75
C ASP A 52 -1.39 14.61 11.02
N GLU A 53 -2.48 14.40 11.78
CA GLU A 53 -3.76 13.95 11.22
C GLU A 53 -4.40 14.96 10.26
N ALA A 54 -3.95 16.23 10.24
CA ALA A 54 -4.41 17.23 9.28
C ALA A 54 -3.82 17.02 7.87
N ASN A 55 -2.78 16.20 7.75
CA ASN A 55 -2.11 15.89 6.51
C ASN A 55 -2.30 14.41 6.12
N GLU A 56 -2.50 14.16 4.82
CA GLU A 56 -2.59 12.80 4.29
C GLU A 56 -1.28 12.40 3.61
N ILE A 57 -0.90 11.14 3.79
CA ILE A 57 0.25 10.51 3.16
C ILE A 57 -0.19 9.28 2.37
N HIS A 58 0.65 8.86 1.43
CA HIS A 58 0.40 7.66 0.65
C HIS A 58 0.45 6.39 1.51
N ILE A 59 -0.47 5.45 1.28
CA ILE A 59 -0.62 4.21 2.06
C ILE A 59 0.66 3.36 2.11
N VAL A 60 1.47 3.38 1.05
CA VAL A 60 2.79 2.69 1.01
C VAL A 60 3.76 3.33 2.01
N THR A 61 3.83 4.66 2.07
CA THR A 61 4.69 5.39 3.01
C THR A 61 4.24 5.13 4.45
N TRP A 62 2.93 5.21 4.68
CA TRP A 62 2.33 4.95 5.99
C TRP A 62 2.59 3.52 6.49
N SER A 63 2.32 2.51 5.65
CA SER A 63 2.50 1.10 6.01
C SER A 63 3.97 0.77 6.30
N ARG A 64 4.92 1.30 5.52
CA ARG A 64 6.36 1.15 5.78
C ARG A 64 6.78 1.83 7.08
N ALA A 65 6.30 3.03 7.35
CA ALA A 65 6.61 3.74 8.60
C ALA A 65 6.17 2.92 9.83
N LEU A 66 4.93 2.42 9.83
CA LEU A 66 4.43 1.57 10.92
C LEU A 66 5.18 0.24 11.04
N MET A 67 5.53 -0.37 9.89
CA MET A 67 6.32 -1.61 9.88
C MET A 67 7.70 -1.40 10.49
N MET A 68 8.37 -0.28 10.17
CA MET A 68 9.69 0.05 10.69
C MET A 68 9.66 0.43 12.18
N GLU A 69 8.63 1.17 12.61
CA GLU A 69 8.52 1.66 13.99
C GLU A 69 8.11 0.54 14.96
N THR A 70 7.13 -0.27 14.58
CA THR A 70 6.49 -1.22 15.51
C THR A 70 6.80 -2.67 15.24
N GLY A 71 7.10 -3.04 13.98
CA GLY A 71 7.24 -4.44 13.53
C GLY A 71 5.96 -5.27 13.67
N LYS A 72 4.83 -4.65 14.03
CA LYS A 72 3.57 -5.32 14.35
C LYS A 72 2.58 -5.13 13.22
N ILE A 73 2.22 -6.24 12.58
CA ILE A 73 1.28 -6.25 11.46
C ILE A 73 -0.12 -5.75 11.88
N GLU A 74 -0.47 -5.93 13.16
CA GLU A 74 -1.77 -5.58 13.73
C GLU A 74 -2.02 -4.06 13.71
N ASN A 75 -0.96 -3.26 13.63
CA ASN A 75 -1.07 -1.81 13.52
C ASN A 75 -1.37 -1.35 12.08
N ILE A 76 -1.17 -2.24 11.10
CA ILE A 76 -1.32 -1.95 9.67
C ILE A 76 -2.65 -2.53 9.17
N VAL A 77 -2.94 -3.78 9.51
CA VAL A 77 -4.08 -4.57 9.04
C VAL A 77 -5.40 -4.04 9.62
N ASP A 78 -6.50 -4.20 8.87
CA ASP A 78 -7.86 -3.90 9.32
C ASP A 78 -8.14 -4.57 10.69
N PRO A 79 -8.56 -3.81 11.72
CA PRO A 79 -8.91 -4.35 13.03
C PRO A 79 -9.91 -5.52 12.98
N TYR A 80 -10.81 -5.57 12.00
CA TYR A 80 -11.74 -6.69 11.81
C TYR A 80 -11.04 -7.98 11.35
N LEU A 81 -9.96 -7.89 10.58
CA LEU A 81 -9.14 -9.06 10.24
C LEU A 81 -8.29 -9.49 11.43
N VAL A 82 -7.71 -8.52 12.15
CA VAL A 82 -6.88 -8.79 13.34
C VAL A 82 -7.67 -9.50 14.43
N SER A 83 -8.95 -9.15 14.64
CA SER A 83 -9.79 -9.82 15.64
C SER A 83 -10.02 -11.31 15.37
N GLU A 84 -9.87 -11.76 14.12
CA GLU A 84 -10.01 -13.16 13.73
C GLU A 84 -8.69 -13.97 13.80
N PHE A 85 -7.55 -13.32 14.01
CA PHE A 85 -6.26 -14.01 14.09
C PHE A 85 -6.19 -15.07 15.20
N PRO A 86 -6.71 -14.83 16.42
CA PRO A 86 -6.74 -15.85 17.47
C PRO A 86 -7.57 -17.09 17.09
N ASN A 87 -8.59 -16.90 16.26
CA ASN A 87 -9.49 -17.96 15.80
C ASN A 87 -8.90 -18.76 14.63
N SER A 88 -7.94 -18.18 13.90
CA SER A 88 -7.34 -18.82 12.72
C SER A 88 -5.88 -18.40 12.50
N ILE A 89 -4.96 -19.28 12.90
CA ILE A 89 -3.52 -19.15 12.61
C ILE A 89 -3.27 -19.13 11.09
N ALA A 90 -4.08 -19.86 10.31
CA ALA A 90 -3.97 -19.88 8.87
C ALA A 90 -4.29 -18.51 8.26
N LEU A 91 -5.35 -17.85 8.74
CA LEU A 91 -5.70 -16.49 8.31
C LEU A 91 -4.58 -15.51 8.64
N ALA A 92 -4.08 -15.52 9.88
CA ALA A 92 -2.99 -14.65 10.29
C ALA A 92 -1.76 -14.82 9.37
N LYS A 93 -1.36 -16.05 9.07
CA LYS A 93 -0.26 -16.35 8.13
C LYS A 93 -0.53 -15.83 6.72
N GLN A 94 -1.75 -16.01 6.20
CA GLN A 94 -2.13 -15.52 4.87
C GLN A 94 -2.07 -14.00 4.79
N VAL A 95 -2.63 -13.29 5.77
CA VAL A 95 -2.62 -11.83 5.82
C VAL A 95 -1.18 -11.30 5.93
N THR A 96 -0.34 -11.91 6.78
CA THR A 96 1.08 -11.57 6.85
C THR A 96 1.78 -11.74 5.50
N ALA A 97 1.52 -12.86 4.81
CA ALA A 97 2.12 -13.11 3.50
C ALA A 97 1.66 -12.08 2.45
N VAL A 98 0.38 -11.69 2.46
CA VAL A 98 -0.15 -10.64 1.57
C VAL A 98 0.50 -9.29 1.88
N LEU A 99 0.65 -8.92 3.15
CA LEU A 99 1.33 -7.68 3.54
C LEU A 99 2.79 -7.68 3.06
N SER A 100 3.52 -8.78 3.26
CA SER A 100 4.89 -8.90 2.76
C SER A 100 4.96 -8.80 1.24
N LEU A 101 4.06 -9.46 0.50
CA LEU A 101 3.99 -9.36 -0.96
C LEU A 101 3.68 -7.93 -1.40
N ALA A 102 2.72 -7.26 -0.78
CA ALA A 102 2.34 -5.89 -1.11
C ALA A 102 3.50 -4.90 -0.90
N LEU A 103 4.25 -5.07 0.19
CA LEU A 103 5.46 -4.29 0.45
C LEU A 103 6.56 -4.58 -0.59
N GLN A 104 6.76 -5.83 -1.02
CA GLN A 104 7.73 -6.16 -2.08
C GLN A 104 7.31 -5.60 -3.45
N CYS A 105 6.03 -5.70 -3.80
CA CYS A 105 5.50 -5.13 -5.04
C CYS A 105 5.68 -3.61 -5.13
N THR A 106 5.79 -2.94 -3.99
CA THR A 106 5.96 -1.48 -3.89
C THR A 106 7.38 -1.06 -3.50
N GLU A 107 8.35 -1.96 -3.62
CA GLU A 107 9.78 -1.62 -3.60
C GLU A 107 10.19 -0.97 -4.93
N LYS A 108 11.18 -0.09 -4.86
CA LYS A 108 11.74 0.62 -6.02
C LYS A 108 12.79 -0.23 -6.72
#